data_AF-A0A5J6V1D2-F1
#
_entry.id   AF-A0A5J6V1D2-F1
#
_cell.length_a   1.000
_cell.length_b   1.000
_cell.length_c   1.000
_cell.angle_alpha   90.00
_cell.angle_beta   90.00
_cell.angle_gamma   90.00
#
_symmetry.space_group_name_H-M   'P 1'
#
loop_
_entity.id
_entity.type
_entity.pdbx_description
1 polymer ?
#
loop_
_entity_poly.entity_id
_entity_poly.type
_entity_poly.pdbx_seq_one_letter_code
_entity_poly.pdbx_strand_id
1 'polypeptide(L)' 'MLLDIECEDPDAVAEAAVSRGARMVFEVTDQPYGARQGRFLDPFGHQWIVGSPLTLDPEEVQAVMDRWTE' A
#
# COMPACT_ATOMS: atom_id res chain seq x y z
N MET A 1 13.04 8.44 -6.09
CA MET A 1 12.38 7.52 -7.05
C MET A 1 11.12 6.97 -6.40
N LEU A 2 10.06 6.67 -7.16
CA LEU A 2 8.86 6.01 -6.66
C LEU A 2 8.89 4.55 -7.12
N LEU A 3 8.69 3.62 -6.19
CA LEU A 3 8.63 2.19 -6.43
C LEU A 3 7.32 1.64 -5.88
N ASP A 4 6.83 0.57 -6.50
CA ASP A 4 5.64 -0.15 -6.12
C ASP A 4 5.99 -1.63 -6.01
N ILE A 5 5.64 -2.23 -4.87
CA ILE A 5 5.87 -3.64 -4.59
C ILE A 5 4.61 -4.29 -4.02
N GLU A 6 4.30 -5.46 -4.56
CA GLU A 6 3.31 -6.36 -4.00
C GLU A 6 4.01 -7.36 -3.08
N CYS A 7 3.47 -7.57 -1.88
CA CYS A 7 3.98 -8.56 -0.94
C CYS A 7 2.85 -9.15 -0.09
N GLU A 8 3.10 -10.30 0.54
CA GLU A 8 2.09 -11.00 1.34
C GLU A 8 1.67 -10.22 2.60
N ASP A 9 2.60 -9.52 3.24
CA ASP A 9 2.35 -8.74 4.46
C ASP A 9 2.92 -7.31 4.33
N PRO A 10 2.11 -6.35 3.82
CA PRO A 10 2.56 -4.97 3.66
C PRO A 10 2.82 -4.26 5.00
N ASP A 11 2.16 -4.67 6.09
CA ASP A 11 2.41 -4.11 7.42
C ASP A 11 3.79 -4.49 7.94
N ALA A 12 4.14 -5.77 7.85
CA ALA A 12 5.45 -6.26 8.30
C ALA A 12 6.59 -5.58 7.52
N VAL A 13 6.41 -5.36 6.21
CA VAL A 13 7.40 -4.64 5.39
C VAL A 13 7.50 -3.18 5.82
N ALA A 14 6.37 -2.49 6.03
CA ALA A 14 6.34 -1.10 6.48
C ALA A 14 6.97 -0.92 7.87
N GLU A 15 6.64 -1.80 8.83
CA GLU A 15 7.20 -1.81 10.18
C GLU A 15 8.72 -2.05 10.13
N ALA A 16 9.16 -3.04 9.37
CA ALA A 16 10.58 -3.32 9.19
C ALA A 16 11.33 -2.14 8.59
N ALA A 17 10.74 -1.46 7.59
CA ALA A 17 11.32 -0.26 6.98
C ALA A 17 11.44 0.88 8.00
N VAL A 18 10.38 1.17 8.75
CA VAL A 18 10.37 2.24 9.77
C VAL A 18 11.38 1.95 10.88
N SER A 19 11.48 0.70 11.34
CA SER A 19 12.48 0.29 12.35
C SER A 19 13.93 0.52 11.90
N ARG A 20 14.15 0.63 10.57
CA ARG A 20 15.45 0.86 9.92
C ARG A 20 15.65 2.31 9.45
N GLY A 21 14.81 3.23 9.91
CA GLY A 21 14.94 4.66 9.65
C GLY A 21 14.11 5.18 8.47
N ALA A 22 13.24 4.37 7.87
CA ALA A 22 12.25 4.90 6.95
C ALA A 22 11.21 5.75 7.71
N ARG A 23 10.59 6.70 7.00
CA ARG A 23 9.50 7.53 7.51
C ARG A 23 8.20 7.11 6.86
N MET A 24 7.16 6.84 7.66
CA MET A 24 5.83 6.60 7.15
C MET A 24 5.27 7.87 6.50
N VAL A 25 4.80 7.75 5.25
CA VAL A 25 4.20 8.85 4.48
C VAL A 25 2.69 8.69 4.42
N PHE A 26 2.23 7.46 4.27
CA PHE A 26 0.82 7.08 4.29
C PHE A 26 0.73 5.71 4.93
N GLU A 27 -0.09 5.56 5.97
CA GLU A 27 -0.17 4.31 6.73
C GLU A 27 -0.67 3.17 5.85
N VAL A 28 -0.20 1.95 6.15
CA VAL A 28 -0.76 0.74 5.55
C VAL A 28 -2.15 0.54 6.11
N THR A 29 -3.16 0.66 5.25
CA THR A 29 -4.55 0.47 5.61
C THR A 29 -5.32 -0.14 4.45
N ASP A 30 -6.52 -0.62 4.75
CA ASP A 30 -7.44 -1.14 3.75
C ASP A 30 -7.97 0.02 2.92
N GLN A 31 -7.66 -0.05 1.64
CA GLN A 31 -8.02 0.94 0.66
C GLN A 31 -9.35 0.57 0.02
N PRO A 32 -10.15 1.58 -0.35
CA PRO A 32 -11.45 1.36 -0.97
C PRO A 32 -11.35 0.51 -2.23
N TYR A 33 -10.32 0.70 -3.05
CA TYR A 33 -10.08 -0.07 -4.28
C TYR A 33 -9.60 -1.51 -4.07
N GLY A 34 -9.72 -2.02 -2.84
CA GLY A 34 -9.55 -3.44 -2.57
C GLY A 34 -8.11 -3.90 -2.37
N ALA A 35 -7.27 -3.02 -1.85
CA ALA A 35 -5.89 -3.35 -1.50
C ALA A 35 -5.62 -2.94 -0.06
N ARG A 36 -4.81 -3.72 0.65
CA ARG A 36 -4.17 -3.27 1.88
C ARG A 36 -2.85 -2.63 1.48
N GLN A 37 -2.74 -1.31 1.54
CA GLN A 37 -1.63 -0.58 0.93
C GLN A 37 -1.24 0.65 1.75
N GLY A 38 0.05 0.97 1.76
CA GLY A 38 0.62 2.17 2.38
C GLY A 38 1.82 2.71 1.59
N ARG A 39 2.46 3.76 2.13
CA ARG A 39 3.64 4.38 1.54
C ARG A 39 4.64 4.86 2.58
N PHE A 40 5.93 4.57 2.37
CA PHE A 40 7.02 5.10 3.19
C PHE A 40 8.16 5.72 2.36
N LEU A 41 8.95 6.58 2.98
CA LEU A 41 10.17 7.16 2.42
C LEU A 41 11.37 6.54 3.10
N ASP A 42 12.24 5.86 2.35
CA ASP A 42 13.47 5.27 2.88
C ASP A 42 14.58 6.33 3.13
N PRO A 43 15.64 6.00 3.90
CA PRO A 43 16.74 6.92 4.17
C PRO A 43 17.54 7.39 2.93
N PHE A 44 17.40 6.70 1.80
CA PHE A 44 18.07 7.03 0.54
C PHE A 44 17.24 7.98 -0.33
N GLY A 45 16.01 8.30 0.08
CA GLY A 45 15.11 9.21 -0.63
C GLY A 45 14.19 8.52 -1.63
N HIS A 46 14.03 7.19 -1.57
CA HIS A 46 13.03 6.48 -2.37
C HIS A 46 11.70 6.40 -1.65
N GLN A 47 10.62 6.64 -2.38
CA GLN A 47 9.26 6.39 -1.92
C GLN A 47 8.84 5.01 -2.36
N TRP A 48 8.31 4.24 -1.43
CA TRP A 48 7.85 2.88 -1.62
C TRP A 48 6.37 2.81 -1.36
N ILE A 49 5.59 2.47 -2.38
CA ILE A 49 4.24 1.95 -2.23
C ILE A 49 4.38 0.46 -1.95
N VAL A 50 3.75 0.01 -0.88
CA VAL A 50 3.75 -1.40 -0.47
C VAL A 50 2.31 -1.82 -0.28
N GLY A 51 1.92 -2.92 -0.91
CA GLY A 51 0.54 -3.39 -0.82
C GLY A 51 0.35 -4.86 -1.09
N SER A 52 -0.84 -5.32 -0.77
CA SER A 52 -1.37 -6.62 -1.13
C SER A 52 -2.82 -6.45 -1.59
N PRO A 53 -3.32 -7.24 -2.55
CA PRO A 53 -4.74 -7.30 -2.80
C PRO A 53 -5.45 -7.83 -1.55
N LEU A 54 -6.49 -7.14 -1.11
CA LEU A 54 -7.48 -7.80 -0.27
C LEU A 54 -8.20 -8.79 -1.18
N THR A 55 -8.43 -10.02 -0.71
CA THR A 55 -9.22 -11.00 -1.46
C THR A 55 -10.66 -10.50 -1.57
N LEU A 56 -10.90 -9.64 -2.54
CA LEU A 56 -12.20 -9.20 -3.01
C LEU A 56 -12.44 -9.90 -4.34
N ASP A 57 -13.71 -10.23 -4.59
CA ASP A 57 -14.09 -10.72 -5.91
C ASP A 57 -13.80 -9.62 -6.96
N PRO A 58 -13.26 -9.94 -8.15
CA PRO A 58 -13.02 -8.95 -9.21
C PRO A 58 -14.20 -8.02 -9.52
N GLU A 59 -15.45 -8.49 -9.37
CA GLU A 59 -16.65 -7.64 -9.53
C GLU A 59 -16.77 -6.59 -8.41
N GLU A 60 -16.41 -6.93 -7.18
CA GLU A 60 -16.42 -6.02 -6.04
C GLU A 60 -15.35 -4.93 -6.20
N VAL A 61 -14.16 -5.29 -6.72
CA VAL A 61 -13.09 -4.34 -7.02
C VAL A 61 -13.55 -3.30 -8.04
N GLN A 62 -14.17 -3.73 -9.15
CA GLN A 62 -14.69 -2.82 -10.17
C GLN A 62 -15.79 -1.90 -9.61
N ALA A 63 -16.72 -2.44 -8.82
CA ALA A 63 -17.79 -1.65 -8.23
C ALA A 63 -17.30 -0.57 -7.24
N VAL A 64 -16.20 -0.80 -6.51
CA VAL A 64 -15.62 0.25 -5.67
C VAL A 64 -14.87 1.29 -6.50
N MET A 65 -14.15 0.88 -7.56
CA MET A 65 -13.48 1.79 -8.48
C MET A 65 -14.45 2.76 -9.17
N ASP A 66 -15.60 2.26 -9.63
CA ASP A 66 -16.61 3.07 -10.31
C ASP A 66 -17.18 4.15 -9.36
N ARG A 67 -17.53 3.76 -8.13
CA ARG A 67 -18.07 4.66 -7.09
C ARG A 67 -17.09 5.75 -6.63
N TRP A 68 -15.79 5.55 -6.81
CA TRP A 68 -14.75 6.55 -6.49
C TRP A 68 -14.46 7.53 -7.63
N THR A 69 -14.88 7.20 -8.85
CA THR A 69 -14.62 8.01 -10.06
C THR A 69 -15.79 8.96 -10.38
N GLU A 70 -16.92 8.83 -9.66
CA GLU A 70 -18.09 9.75 -9.68
C GLU A 70 -17.96 10.94 -8.72
#